data_AF-A0A254S0Q1-F1
#
_entry.id   AF-A0A254S0Q1-F1
#
_cell.length_a   1.000
_cell.length_b   1.000
_cell.length_c   1.000
_cell.angle_alpha   90.00
_cell.angle_beta   90.00
_cell.angle_gamma   90.00
#
_symmetry.space_group_name_H-M   'P 1'
#
loop_
_entity.id
_entity.type
_entity.pdbx_description
1 polymer ?
#
loop_
_entity_poly.entity_id
_entity_poly.type
_entity_poly.pdbx_seq_one_letter_code
_entity_poly.pdbx_strand_id
1 'polypeptide(L)'
;MTTLPNALACVFILGCATFLWRKNSGFYKNGLLLAFALLLFCLFSFFAFDGSLGPAGEMYPFRMMGLCLCFSTTSLPKYRRRYLVLAQGLWCWIELFGGISLYYRGMDVAWTRIMALVGMTFCSTLLSRISREMEFCLMVFWIAIWIFF
;
A
#
# COMPACT_ATOMS: atom_id res chain seq x y z
N MET A 1 6.33 14.63 -7.12
CA MET A 1 6.57 13.35 -7.81
C MET A 1 5.95 13.42 -9.18
N THR A 2 6.61 12.90 -10.23
CA THR A 2 5.99 12.81 -11.55
C THR A 2 4.78 11.88 -11.47
N THR A 3 3.64 12.30 -12.00
CA THR A 3 2.36 11.56 -11.89
C THR A 3 2.38 10.23 -12.65
N LEU A 4 3.23 10.14 -13.67
CA LEU A 4 3.37 8.99 -14.55
C LEU A 4 3.96 7.74 -13.86
N PRO A 5 5.11 7.78 -13.15
CA PRO A 5 5.61 6.61 -12.42
C PRO A 5 4.70 6.18 -11.27
N ASN A 6 3.98 7.11 -10.61
CA ASN A 6 2.99 6.75 -9.59
C ASN A 6 1.81 5.99 -10.19
N ALA A 7 1.34 6.39 -11.38
CA ALA A 7 0.29 5.68 -12.10
C ALA A 7 0.74 4.27 -12.55
N LEU A 8 1.95 4.15 -13.11
CA LEU A 8 2.52 2.85 -13.48
C LEU A 8 2.71 1.94 -12.26
N ALA A 9 3.20 2.49 -11.16
CA ALA A 9 3.30 1.78 -9.88
C ALA A 9 1.95 1.25 -9.44
N CYS A 10 0.90 2.07 -9.51
CA CYS A 10 -0.46 1.66 -9.11
C CYS A 10 -0.99 0.50 -9.97
N VAL A 11 -0.78 0.54 -11.29
CA VAL A 11 -1.17 -0.56 -12.20
C VAL A 11 -0.41 -1.83 -11.87
N PHE A 12 0.89 -1.72 -11.61
CA PHE A 12 1.74 -2.86 -11.25
C PHE A 12 1.32 -3.49 -9.91
N ILE A 13 0.98 -2.66 -8.93
CA ILE A 13 0.47 -3.08 -7.63
C ILE A 13 -0.88 -3.78 -7.77
N LEU A 14 -1.81 -3.23 -8.56
CA LEU A 14 -3.10 -3.87 -8.85
C LEU A 14 -2.90 -5.24 -9.50
N GLY A 15 -1.99 -5.35 -10.46
CA GLY A 15 -1.60 -6.62 -11.07
C GLY A 15 -1.15 -7.64 -10.02
N CYS A 16 -0.20 -7.27 -9.16
CA CYS A 16 0.31 -8.15 -8.10
C CYS A 16 -0.77 -8.53 -7.07
N ALA A 17 -1.67 -7.61 -6.72
CA ALA A 17 -2.75 -7.83 -5.78
C ALA A 17 -3.71 -8.96 -6.21
N THR A 18 -3.92 -9.16 -7.52
CA THR A 18 -4.81 -10.22 -8.04
C THR A 18 -4.26 -11.63 -7.86
N PHE A 19 -2.93 -11.79 -7.79
CA PHE A 19 -2.29 -13.08 -7.65
C PHE A 19 -2.14 -13.52 -6.19
N LEU A 20 -2.25 -12.57 -5.26
CA LEU A 20 -2.21 -12.82 -3.82
C LEU A 20 -3.48 -13.55 -3.35
N TRP A 21 -3.30 -14.47 -2.39
CA TRP A 21 -4.39 -15.18 -1.71
C TRP A 21 -5.25 -16.12 -2.58
N ARG A 22 -4.67 -16.71 -3.64
CA ARG A 22 -5.37 -17.75 -4.42
C ARG A 22 -5.89 -18.88 -3.53
N LYS A 23 -7.12 -19.32 -3.81
CA LYS A 23 -7.78 -20.42 -3.08
C LYS A 23 -6.86 -21.66 -3.07
N ASN A 24 -6.61 -22.20 -1.88
CA ASN A 24 -5.77 -23.38 -1.64
C ASN A 24 -4.23 -23.16 -1.72
N SER A 25 -3.74 -21.92 -1.63
CA SER A 25 -2.31 -21.66 -1.48
C SER A 25 -1.85 -21.89 -0.04
N GLY A 26 -0.85 -22.75 0.15
CA GLY A 26 -0.21 -22.95 1.44
C GLY A 26 0.53 -21.69 1.92
N PHE A 27 0.76 -21.58 3.23
CA PHE A 27 1.43 -20.45 3.87
C PHE A 27 2.77 -20.11 3.21
N TYR A 28 3.61 -21.11 2.95
CA TYR A 28 4.91 -20.93 2.28
C TYR A 28 4.80 -20.37 0.86
N LYS A 29 3.77 -20.76 0.09
CA LYS A 29 3.57 -20.24 -1.28
C LYS A 29 3.14 -18.78 -1.24
N ASN A 30 2.28 -18.39 -0.29
CA ASN A 30 1.89 -17.00 -0.12
C ASN A 30 3.06 -16.13 0.37
N GLY A 31 3.90 -16.66 1.27
CA GLY A 31 5.12 -16.00 1.70
C GLY A 31 6.10 -15.77 0.55
N LEU A 32 6.31 -16.79 -0.30
CA LEU A 32 7.13 -16.67 -1.51
C LEU A 32 6.56 -15.65 -2.50
N LEU A 33 5.25 -15.64 -2.72
CA LEU A 33 4.60 -14.66 -3.60
C LEU A 33 4.75 -13.23 -3.07
N LEU A 34 4.62 -13.03 -1.76
CA LEU A 34 4.87 -11.73 -1.12
C LEU A 34 6.33 -11.29 -1.26
N ALA A 35 7.28 -12.20 -1.02
CA ALA A 35 8.70 -11.91 -1.19
C ALA A 35 9.04 -11.56 -2.65
N PHE A 36 8.47 -12.31 -3.60
CA PHE A 36 8.64 -12.04 -5.03
C PHE A 36 8.02 -10.69 -5.44
N ALA A 37 6.82 -10.38 -4.96
CA ALA A 37 6.19 -9.08 -5.20
C ALA A 37 7.02 -7.93 -4.62
N LEU A 38 7.58 -8.09 -3.42
CA LEU A 38 8.48 -7.10 -2.82
C LEU A 38 9.73 -6.89 -3.69
N LEU A 39 10.33 -7.98 -4.17
CA LEU A 39 11.51 -7.92 -5.04
C LEU A 39 11.18 -7.18 -6.34
N LEU A 40 10.03 -7.46 -6.95
CA LEU A 40 9.55 -6.73 -8.11
C LEU A 40 9.33 -5.23 -7.84
N PHE A 41 8.78 -4.87 -6.67
CA PHE A 41 8.63 -3.46 -6.28
C PHE A 41 9.98 -2.77 -6.07
N CYS A 42 10.97 -3.46 -5.51
CA CYS A 42 12.34 -2.94 -5.41
C CYS A 42 12.97 -2.72 -6.78
N LEU A 43 12.85 -3.67 -7.70
CA LEU A 43 13.35 -3.52 -9.08
C LEU A 43 12.66 -2.37 -9.80
N PHE A 44 11.33 -2.27 -9.70
CA PHE A 44 10.57 -1.16 -10.28
C PHE A 44 11.05 0.18 -9.70
N SER A 45 11.22 0.27 -8.38
CA SER A 45 11.68 1.50 -7.73
C SER A 45 13.10 1.90 -8.17
N PHE A 46 13.97 0.91 -8.37
CA PHE A 46 15.32 1.14 -8.88
C PHE A 46 15.31 1.74 -10.29
N PHE A 47 14.55 1.14 -11.22
CA PHE A 47 14.44 1.62 -12.60
C PHE A 47 13.65 2.92 -12.74
N ALA A 48 12.61 3.11 -11.92
CA ALA A 48 11.71 4.27 -12.04
C ALA A 48 12.31 5.56 -11.48
N PHE A 49 13.24 5.46 -10.53
CA PHE A 49 13.72 6.63 -9.79
C PHE A 49 15.22 6.91 -9.89
N ASP A 50 16.01 6.08 -10.59
CA ASP A 50 17.41 6.34 -11.01
C ASP A 50 18.24 7.18 -10.01
N GLY A 51 18.21 6.80 -8.72
CA GLY A 51 18.90 7.50 -7.62
C GLY A 51 18.43 8.93 -7.31
N SER A 52 17.54 9.52 -8.10
CA SER A 52 17.11 10.93 -8.03
C SER A 52 16.20 11.29 -6.84
N LEU A 53 15.60 10.29 -6.18
CA LEU A 53 14.68 10.52 -5.05
C LEU A 53 15.36 10.65 -3.68
N GLY A 54 16.69 10.49 -3.61
CA GLY A 54 17.41 10.49 -2.34
C GLY A 54 16.83 9.47 -1.34
N PRO A 55 16.95 9.71 -0.03
CA PRO A 55 16.51 8.77 1.01
C PRO A 55 14.98 8.53 1.05
N ALA A 56 14.19 9.34 0.34
CA ALA A 56 12.74 9.12 0.21
C ALA A 56 12.39 7.98 -0.77
N GLY A 57 13.29 7.63 -1.68
CA GLY A 57 13.11 6.51 -2.63
C GLY A 57 13.21 5.14 -1.95
N GLU A 58 13.95 5.03 -0.83
CA GLU A 58 14.14 3.78 -0.09
C GLU A 58 12.83 3.22 0.50
N MET A 59 11.88 4.10 0.79
CA MET A 59 10.59 3.74 1.38
C MET A 59 9.53 3.38 0.35
N TYR A 60 9.74 3.76 -0.90
CA TYR A 60 8.79 3.57 -1.99
C TYR A 60 8.32 2.12 -2.16
N PRO A 61 9.18 1.08 -2.19
CA PRO A 61 8.73 -0.30 -2.37
C PRO A 61 7.88 -0.81 -1.19
N PHE A 62 8.16 -0.34 0.02
CA PHE A 62 7.36 -0.67 1.20
C PHE A 62 5.96 -0.03 1.13
N ARG A 63 5.87 1.23 0.67
CA ARG A 63 4.59 1.89 0.42
C ARG A 63 3.78 1.15 -0.66
N MET A 64 4.45 0.71 -1.74
CA MET A 64 3.82 -0.12 -2.79
C MET A 64 3.25 -1.42 -2.20
N MET A 65 3.99 -2.07 -1.29
CA MET A 65 3.53 -3.27 -0.59
C MET A 65 2.30 -2.99 0.31
N GLY A 66 2.28 -1.87 1.03
CA GLY A 66 1.12 -1.46 1.83
C GLY A 66 -0.15 -1.28 0.98
N LEU A 67 -0.04 -0.59 -0.15
CA LEU A 67 -1.12 -0.44 -1.13
C LEU A 67 -1.55 -1.80 -1.72
N CYS A 68 -0.58 -2.64 -2.06
CA CYS A 68 -0.81 -3.99 -2.62
C CYS A 68 -1.63 -4.85 -1.67
N LEU A 69 -1.28 -4.82 -0.38
CA LEU A 69 -2.02 -5.53 0.65
C LEU A 69 -3.45 -4.98 0.76
N CYS A 70 -3.64 -3.66 0.76
CA CYS A 70 -4.97 -3.05 0.78
C CYS A 70 -5.84 -3.54 -0.39
N PHE A 71 -5.33 -3.50 -1.63
CA PHE A 71 -6.07 -4.06 -2.77
C PHE A 71 -6.28 -5.57 -2.66
N SER A 72 -5.28 -6.35 -2.22
CA SER A 72 -5.44 -7.81 -2.08
C SER A 72 -6.52 -8.18 -1.06
N THR A 73 -6.75 -7.36 -0.03
CA THR A 73 -7.82 -7.63 0.93
C THR A 73 -9.19 -7.45 0.34
N THR A 74 -9.32 -6.72 -0.77
CA THR A 74 -10.60 -6.56 -1.46
C THR A 74 -11.07 -7.82 -2.19
N SER A 75 -10.17 -8.73 -2.54
CA SER A 75 -10.54 -9.99 -3.19
C SER A 75 -10.85 -11.12 -2.19
N LEU A 76 -10.72 -10.87 -0.87
CA LEU A 76 -10.90 -11.90 0.16
C LEU A 76 -12.37 -12.22 0.42
N PRO A 77 -12.78 -13.50 0.36
CA PRO A 77 -14.18 -13.91 0.57
C PRO A 77 -14.58 -14.00 2.06
N LYS A 78 -13.62 -14.07 2.99
CA LYS A 78 -13.86 -14.23 4.44
C LYS A 78 -13.02 -13.25 5.24
N TYR A 79 -13.57 -12.81 6.38
CA TYR A 79 -12.90 -11.91 7.35
C TYR A 79 -12.32 -10.61 6.76
N ARG A 80 -12.91 -10.16 5.65
CA ARG A 80 -12.41 -9.05 4.82
C ARG A 80 -12.11 -7.79 5.61
N ARG A 81 -13.02 -7.38 6.50
CA ARG A 81 -12.86 -6.18 7.35
C ARG A 81 -11.62 -6.24 8.24
N ARG A 82 -11.38 -7.40 8.89
CA ARG A 82 -10.23 -7.55 9.80
C ARG A 82 -8.92 -7.40 9.04
N TYR A 83 -8.82 -8.09 7.89
CA TYR A 83 -7.62 -8.02 7.07
C TYR A 83 -7.44 -6.66 6.40
N LEU A 84 -8.52 -6.00 6.00
CA LEU A 84 -8.49 -4.65 5.44
C LEU A 84 -7.97 -3.62 6.45
N VAL A 85 -8.47 -3.65 7.69
CA VAL A 85 -7.97 -2.78 8.76
C VAL A 85 -6.49 -3.08 9.06
N LEU A 86 -6.10 -4.35 9.08
CA LEU A 86 -4.69 -4.73 9.27
C LEU A 86 -3.80 -4.22 8.12
N ALA A 87 -4.24 -4.33 6.87
CA ALA A 87 -3.49 -3.86 5.71
C ALA A 87 -3.33 -2.33 5.71
N GLN A 88 -4.41 -1.60 5.99
CA GLN A 88 -4.37 -0.14 6.14
C GLN A 88 -3.49 0.27 7.34
N GLY A 89 -3.58 -0.44 8.46
CA GLY A 89 -2.75 -0.22 9.64
C GLY A 89 -1.26 -0.45 9.34
N LEU A 90 -0.94 -1.50 8.58
CA LEU A 90 0.42 -1.78 8.14
C LEU A 90 0.95 -0.71 7.18
N TRP A 91 0.12 -0.22 6.26
CA TRP A 91 0.50 0.91 5.41
C TRP A 91 0.73 2.19 6.24
N CYS A 92 -0.17 2.49 7.17
CA CYS A 92 0.00 3.61 8.10
C CYS A 92 1.30 3.48 8.93
N TRP A 93 1.63 2.26 9.38
CA TRP A 93 2.86 1.98 10.10
C TRP A 93 4.10 2.26 9.25
N ILE A 94 4.10 1.82 7.99
CA ILE A 94 5.19 2.10 7.05
C ILE A 94 5.38 3.60 6.84
N GLU A 95 4.29 4.36 6.70
CA GLU A 95 4.36 5.82 6.55
C GLU A 95 4.86 6.52 7.81
N LEU A 96 4.45 6.04 8.99
CA LEU A 96 4.81 6.66 10.27
C LEU A 96 6.29 6.42 10.58
N PHE A 97 6.76 5.18 10.51
CA PHE A 97 8.17 4.86 10.74
C PHE A 97 9.07 5.39 9.62
N GLY A 98 8.59 5.32 8.38
CA GLY A 98 9.25 5.94 7.25
C GLY A 98 9.42 7.44 7.49
N GLY A 99 8.33 8.15 7.78
CA GLY A 99 8.35 9.57 8.11
C GLY A 99 9.32 9.92 9.24
N ILE A 100 9.29 9.19 10.37
CA ILE A 100 10.23 9.39 11.48
C ILE A 100 11.68 9.25 10.98
N SER A 101 12.01 8.22 10.21
CA SER A 101 13.37 8.02 9.72
C SER A 101 13.82 9.08 8.69
N LEU A 102 12.90 9.65 7.90
CA LEU A 102 13.19 10.80 7.03
C LEU A 102 13.38 12.09 7.84
N TYR A 103 12.61 12.26 8.92
CA TYR A 103 12.73 13.40 9.83
C TYR A 103 14.11 13.46 10.49
N TYR A 104 14.64 12.32 10.94
CA TYR A 104 16.02 12.21 11.44
C TYR A 104 17.09 12.58 10.39
N ARG A 105 16.76 12.47 9.09
CA ARG A 105 17.63 12.86 7.97
C ARG A 105 17.39 14.31 7.51
N GLY A 106 16.60 15.09 8.25
CA GLY A 106 16.32 16.50 7.96
C GLY A 106 15.29 16.74 6.85
N MET A 107 14.48 15.75 6.49
CA MET A 107 13.43 15.88 5.50
C MET A 107 12.04 15.99 6.13
N ASP A 108 11.18 16.80 5.52
CA ASP A 108 9.81 17.01 5.99
C ASP A 108 8.95 15.76 5.87
N VAL A 109 8.12 15.54 6.90
CA VAL A 109 7.17 14.43 6.95
C VAL A 109 5.85 14.86 6.33
N ALA A 110 5.32 14.06 5.42
CA ALA A 110 3.99 14.24 4.84
C ALA A 110 2.88 13.87 5.84
N TRP A 111 2.72 14.69 6.89
CA TRP A 111 1.74 14.48 7.96
C TRP A 111 0.30 14.36 7.44
N THR A 112 -0.03 15.06 6.36
CA THR A 112 -1.33 14.99 5.68
C THR A 112 -1.66 13.59 5.16
N ARG A 113 -0.68 12.87 4.60
CA ARG A 113 -0.85 11.47 4.17
C ARG A 113 -1.07 10.55 5.36
N ILE A 114 -0.30 10.72 6.44
CA ILE A 114 -0.43 9.92 7.66
C ILE A 114 -1.83 10.12 8.26
N MET A 115 -2.28 11.37 8.39
CA MET A 115 -3.62 11.68 8.91
C MET A 115 -4.73 11.12 8.03
N ALA A 116 -4.58 11.14 6.70
CA ALA A 116 -5.55 10.55 5.79
C ALA A 116 -5.65 9.02 5.95
N LEU A 117 -4.52 8.33 6.13
CA LEU A 117 -4.49 6.89 6.41
C LEU A 117 -5.08 6.55 7.77
N VAL A 118 -4.74 7.31 8.82
CA VAL A 118 -5.32 7.13 10.17
C VAL A 118 -6.83 7.34 10.13
N GLY A 119 -7.31 8.44 9.55
CA GLY A 119 -8.74 8.70 9.43
C GLY A 119 -9.49 7.58 8.70
N MET A 120 -8.88 7.02 7.66
CA MET A 120 -9.45 5.88 6.94
C MET A 120 -9.43 4.58 7.75
N THR A 121 -8.36 4.27 8.49
CA THR A 121 -8.33 3.08 9.35
C THR A 121 -9.43 3.13 10.40
N PHE A 122 -9.63 4.29 11.05
CA PHE A 122 -10.71 4.49 12.01
C PHE A 122 -12.08 4.37 11.36
N CYS A 123 -12.31 5.01 10.21
CA CYS A 123 -13.58 4.88 9.48
C CYS A 123 -13.87 3.42 9.10
N SER A 124 -12.85 2.69 8.63
CA SER A 124 -12.95 1.27 8.26
C SER A 124 -13.21 0.35 9.47
N THR A 125 -12.78 0.75 10.67
CA THR A 125 -13.13 0.05 11.91
C THR A 125 -14.56 0.31 12.37
N LEU A 126 -15.21 1.40 11.96
CA LEU A 126 -16.59 1.72 12.34
C LEU A 126 -17.63 1.18 11.35
N LEU A 127 -17.19 0.82 10.14
CA LEU A 127 -18.01 0.16 9.13
C LEU A 127 -18.54 -1.20 9.60
N SER A 128 -19.83 -1.25 9.92
CA SER A 128 -20.54 -2.47 10.29
C SER A 128 -20.64 -3.47 9.13
N ARG A 129 -20.90 -2.99 7.91
CA ARG A 129 -21.02 -3.81 6.69
C ARG A 129 -20.32 -3.13 5.53
N ILE A 130 -19.40 -3.84 4.88
CA ILE A 130 -18.74 -3.38 3.66
C ILE A 130 -19.65 -3.76 2.48
N SER A 131 -20.27 -2.76 1.85
CA SER A 131 -21.01 -2.94 0.59
C SER A 131 -20.05 -2.88 -0.61
N ARG A 132 -20.47 -3.39 -1.77
CA ARG A 132 -19.65 -3.35 -2.99
C ARG A 132 -19.30 -1.92 -3.43
N GLU A 133 -20.21 -0.97 -3.20
CA GLU A 133 -20.01 0.45 -3.48
C GLU A 133 -18.96 1.07 -2.55
N MET A 134 -18.99 0.69 -1.27
CA MET A 134 -17.97 1.10 -0.31
C MET A 134 -16.57 0.59 -0.67
N GLU A 135 -16.46 -0.62 -1.21
CA GLU A 135 -15.18 -1.18 -1.65
C GLU A 135 -14.58 -0.38 -2.80
N PHE A 136 -15.42 0.03 -3.75
CA PHE A 136 -15.00 0.89 -4.84
C PHE A 136 -14.55 2.27 -4.32
N CYS A 137 -15.31 2.88 -3.41
CA CYS A 137 -14.90 4.13 -2.76
C CYS A 137 -13.56 4.00 -2.02
N LEU A 138 -13.34 2.90 -1.29
CA LEU A 138 -12.07 2.64 -0.59
C LEU A 138 -10.91 2.49 -1.57
N MET A 139 -11.09 1.77 -2.68
CA MET A 139 -10.08 1.66 -3.72
C MET A 139 -9.73 3.01 -4.33
N VAL A 140 -10.75 3.80 -4.71
CA VAL A 140 -10.55 5.14 -5.28
C VAL A 140 -9.81 6.03 -4.30
N PHE A 141 -10.14 5.98 -3.02
CA PHE A 141 -9.46 6.76 -2.00
C PHE A 141 -8.00 6.34 -1.80
N TRP A 142 -7.69 5.03 -1.78
CA TRP A 142 -6.31 4.56 -1.70
C TRP A 142 -5.48 5.01 -2.92
N ILE A 143 -6.07 4.96 -4.12
CA ILE A 143 -5.44 5.47 -5.34
C ILE A 143 -5.23 6.98 -5.24
N ALA A 144 -6.20 7.73 -4.73
CA ALA A 144 -6.06 9.17 -4.53
C ALA A 144 -4.93 9.50 -3.56
N ILE A 145 -4.86 8.82 -2.41
CA ILE A 145 -3.73 8.98 -1.48
C ILE A 145 -2.40 8.70 -2.18
N TRP A 146 -2.34 7.62 -2.96
CA TRP A 146 -1.12 7.21 -3.66
C TRP A 146 -0.66 8.19 -4.75
N ILE A 147 -1.59 8.74 -5.52
CA ILE A 147 -1.27 9.63 -6.65
C ILE A 147 -0.92 11.03 -6.15
N PHE A 148 -1.64 11.53 -5.14
CA PHE A 148 -1.50 12.92 -4.68
C PHE A 148 -0.40 13.15 -3.64
N PHE A 149 0.07 12.11 -2.92
CA PHE A 149 1.05 12.23 -1.84
C PHE A 149 2.26 11.30 -1.99
#